data_AF-A0A2E4RYZ6-F1
#
_entry.id   AF-A0A2E4RYZ6-F1
#
_cell.length_a   1.000
_cell.length_b   1.000
_cell.length_c   1.000
_cell.angle_alpha   90.00
_cell.angle_beta   90.00
_cell.angle_gamma   90.00
#
_symmetry.space_group_name_H-M   'P 1'
#
loop_
_entity.id
_entity.type
_entity.pdbx_description
1 polymer ?
#
loop_
_entity_poly.entity_id
_entity_poly.type
_entity_poly.pdbx_seq_one_letter_code
_entity_poly.pdbx_strand_id
1 'polypeptide(L)' 'MTPFLAPGTAITEDMKIGSDIEIDSVDVFDVVMELEEFYDISLPMETTSEIQTIGELAGAVEQQLHV' A
#
# COMPACT_ATOMS: atom_id res chain seq x y z
N MET A 1 -1.15 -6.07 19.56
CA MET A 1 -0.64 -5.38 18.38
C MET A 1 -0.83 -3.89 18.65
N THR A 2 0.26 -3.16 18.88
CA THR A 2 0.23 -1.70 18.99
C THR A 2 0.01 -1.11 17.61
N PRO A 3 -0.78 -0.02 17.48
CA PRO A 3 -0.93 0.65 16.20
C PRO A 3 0.45 1.16 15.72
N PHE A 4 0.81 0.79 14.49
CA PHE A 4 2.09 1.12 13.86
C PHE A 4 2.28 2.63 13.63
N LEU A 5 1.18 3.36 13.48
CA LEU A 5 1.16 4.82 13.46
C LEU A 5 0.52 5.37 14.73
N ALA A 6 1.06 6.49 15.22
CA ALA A 6 0.41 7.24 16.27
C ALA A 6 -1.00 7.67 15.79
N PRO A 7 -2.05 7.47 16.61
CA PRO A 7 -3.39 7.89 16.25
C PRO A 7 -3.43 9.40 15.99
N GLY A 8 -3.81 9.78 14.78
CA GLY A 8 -3.86 11.18 14.31
C GLY A 8 -2.72 11.58 13.35
N THR A 9 -1.77 10.70 13.07
CA THR A 9 -0.79 10.93 11.99
C THR A 9 -1.48 10.85 10.63
N ALA A 10 -1.41 11.94 9.85
CA ALA A 10 -1.89 11.96 8.49
C ALA A 10 -0.97 11.11 7.61
N ILE A 11 -1.50 10.11 6.93
CA ILE A 11 -0.76 9.37 5.91
C ILE A 11 -0.71 10.25 4.65
N THR A 12 0.50 10.44 4.12
CA THR A 12 0.74 11.21 2.88
C THR A 12 1.35 10.31 1.82
N GLU A 13 1.19 10.68 0.55
CA GLU A 13 1.70 9.92 -0.60
C GLU A 13 3.22 9.73 -0.55
N ASP A 14 3.95 10.71 -0.01
CA ASP A 14 5.41 10.67 0.13
C ASP A 14 5.93 9.71 1.21
N MET A 15 5.06 9.18 2.08
CA MET A 15 5.49 8.29 3.17
C MET A 15 5.96 6.95 2.62
N LYS A 16 7.15 6.52 3.07
CA LYS A 16 7.71 5.22 2.76
C LYS A 16 7.09 4.13 3.61
N ILE A 17 6.57 3.10 2.97
CA ILE A 17 5.84 2.01 3.61
C ILE A 17 6.73 1.29 4.64
N GLY A 18 7.94 0.91 4.24
CA GLY A 18 8.86 0.18 5.11
C GLY A 18 9.70 1.04 6.06
N SER A 19 9.67 2.37 5.97
CA SER A 19 10.55 3.23 6.78
C SER A 19 9.81 4.26 7.63
N ASP A 20 8.71 4.83 7.12
CA ASP A 20 7.93 5.84 7.83
C ASP A 20 6.69 5.25 8.50
N ILE A 21 6.15 4.17 7.95
CA ILE A 21 4.95 3.47 8.45
C ILE A 21 5.32 2.18 9.20
N GLU A 22 6.58 1.75 9.10
CA GLU A 22 7.11 0.53 9.74
C GLU A 22 6.30 -0.73 9.38
N ILE A 23 5.83 -0.81 8.13
CA ILE A 23 5.11 -1.97 7.58
C ILE A 23 6.14 -2.92 6.97
N ASP A 24 6.12 -4.19 7.39
CA ASP A 24 7.01 -5.22 6.81
C ASP A 24 6.49 -5.68 5.44
N SER A 25 7.35 -6.30 4.63
CA SER A 25 6.98 -6.76 3.28
C SER A 25 5.83 -7.77 3.24
N VAL A 26 5.59 -8.49 4.34
CA VAL A 26 4.44 -9.40 4.48
C VAL A 26 3.14 -8.62 4.66
N ASP A 27 3.16 -7.56 5.46
CA ASP A 27 1.99 -6.73 5.68
C ASP A 27 1.59 -5.96 4.40
N VAL A 28 2.58 -5.57 3.58
CA VAL A 28 2.31 -5.00 2.24
C VAL A 28 1.54 -5.97 1.36
N PHE A 29 1.89 -7.26 1.41
CA PHE A 29 1.18 -8.29 0.66
C PHE A 29 -0.25 -8.44 1.14
N ASP A 30 -0.50 -8.40 2.45
CA ASP A 30 -1.85 -8.43 3.02
C ASP A 30 -2.68 -7.21 2.59
N VAL A 31 -2.10 -6.00 2.63
CA VAL A 31 -2.76 -4.78 2.14
C VAL A 31 -3.09 -4.87 0.67
N VAL A 32 -2.17 -5.36 -0.16
CA VAL A 32 -2.41 -5.58 -1.60
C VAL A 32 -3.57 -6.54 -1.81
N MET A 33 -3.60 -7.68 -1.11
CA MET A 33 -4.69 -8.65 -1.23
C MET A 33 -6.05 -8.05 -0.82
N GLU A 34 -6.09 -7.28 0.26
CA GLU A 34 -7.32 -6.58 0.67
C GLU A 34 -7.79 -5.57 -0.37
N LEU A 35 -6.87 -4.84 -1.01
CA LEU A 35 -7.19 -3.89 -2.09
C LEU A 35 -7.68 -4.61 -3.34
N GLU A 36 -7.05 -5.72 -3.73
CA GLU A 36 -7.49 -6.56 -4.84
C GLU A 36 -8.94 -7.04 -4.65
N GLU A 37 -9.27 -7.55 -3.44
CA GLU A 37 -10.62 -7.99 -3.13
C GLU A 37 -11.62 -6.82 -3.07
N PHE A 38 -11.24 -5.69 -2.46
CA PHE A 38 -12.14 -4.56 -2.28
C PHE A 38 -12.50 -3.87 -3.60
N TYR A 39 -11.52 -3.72 -4.49
CA TYR A 39 -11.68 -3.04 -5.78
C TYR A 39 -11.95 -4.01 -6.93
N ASP A 40 -11.96 -5.33 -6.68
CA ASP A 40 -12.07 -6.39 -7.70
C ASP A 40 -11.00 -6.22 -8.81
N ILE A 41 -9.78 -5.90 -8.41
CA ILE A 41 -8.62 -5.70 -9.29
C ILE A 41 -7.58 -6.80 -9.08
N SER A 42 -6.61 -6.89 -10.00
CA SER A 42 -5.41 -7.70 -9.80
C SER A 42 -4.16 -6.87 -10.08
N LEU A 43 -3.27 -6.84 -9.09
CA LEU A 43 -2.00 -6.14 -9.11
C LEU A 43 -0.87 -7.16 -9.38
N PRO A 44 -0.08 -6.98 -10.45
CA PRO A 44 1.01 -7.88 -10.75
C PRO A 44 2.12 -7.76 -9.69
N MET A 45 2.72 -8.91 -9.34
CA MET A 45 3.84 -9.02 -8.39
C MET A 45 5.04 -8.13 -8.74
N GLU A 46 5.29 -7.91 -10.04
CA GLU A 46 6.34 -7.01 -10.50
C GLU A 46 6.08 -5.57 -10.03
N THR A 47 4.83 -5.10 -10.17
CA THR A 47 4.43 -3.77 -9.71
C THR A 47 4.51 -3.66 -8.20
N THR A 48 3.98 -4.64 -7.46
CA THR A 48 3.95 -4.58 -5.99
C THR A 48 5.34 -4.71 -5.34
N SER A 49 6.27 -5.40 -5.99
CA SER A 49 7.68 -5.46 -5.53
C SER A 49 8.44 -4.14 -5.73
N GLU A 50 7.96 -3.24 -6.60
CA GLU A 50 8.61 -1.94 -6.86
C GLU A 50 8.06 -0.81 -5.98
N ILE A 51 6.91 -1.03 -5.33
CA ILE A 51 6.26 -0.03 -4.46
C ILE A 51 7.14 0.23 -3.22
N GLN A 52 7.47 1.51 -2.99
CA GLN A 52 8.21 1.97 -1.81
C GLN A 52 7.39 2.95 -0.98
N THR A 53 6.46 3.67 -1.60
CA THR A 53 5.66 4.74 -1.00
C THR A 53 4.16 4.48 -1.09
N ILE A 54 3.39 5.16 -0.24
CA ILE A 54 1.92 5.09 -0.29
C ILE A 54 1.38 5.62 -1.61
N GLY A 55 1.98 6.67 -2.17
CA GLY A 55 1.58 7.21 -3.47
C GLY A 55 1.76 6.21 -4.61
N GLU A 56 2.85 5.44 -4.61
CA GLU A 56 3.08 4.39 -5.61
C GLU A 56 2.05 3.26 -5.49
N LEU A 57 1.67 2.86 -4.27
CA LEU A 57 0.61 1.87 -4.05
C LEU A 57 -0.73 2.38 -4.56
N ALA A 58 -1.10 3.61 -4.20
CA ALA A 58 -2.33 4.23 -4.66
C ALA A 58 -2.36 4.33 -6.20
N GLY A 59 -1.28 4.82 -6.82
CA GLY A 59 -1.17 4.93 -8.27
C GLY A 59 -1.20 3.58 -9.00
N ALA A 60 -0.69 2.51 -8.39
CA ALA A 60 -0.79 1.15 -8.95
C ALA A 60 -2.25 0.66 -8.95
N VAL A 61 -2.99 0.92 -7.87
CA VAL A 61 -4.41 0.60 -7.75
C VAL A 61 -5.24 1.42 -8.75
N GLU A 62 -4.99 2.73 -8.84
CA GLU A 62 -5.68 3.63 -9.78
C GLU A 62 -5.51 3.19 -11.24
N GLN A 63 -4.31 2.75 -11.62
CA GLN A 63 -4.05 2.24 -12.97
C GLN A 63 -4.93 1.05 -13.33
N GLN A 64 -5.24 0.17 -12.37
CA GLN A 64 -6.12 -0.98 -12.61
C GLN A 64 -7.60 -0.64 -12.55
N LEU A 65 -7.97 0.40 -11.82
CA LEU A 65 -9.34 0.87 -11.74
C LEU A 65 -9.83 1.55 -13.03
N HIS A 66 -8.92 1.94 -13.95
CA HIS A 66 -9.25 2.69 -15.18
C HIS A 66 -10.17 3.90 -14.93
N VAL A 67 -9.95 4.60 -13.81
CA VAL A 67 -10.73 5.78 -13.38
C VAL A 67 -10.25 7.07 -14.03
#